data_AF-A0A7J6SQX6-F1
#
_entry.id   AF-A0A7J6SQX6-F1
#
_cell.length_a   1.000
_cell.length_b   1.000
_cell.length_c   1.000
_cell.angle_alpha   90.00
_cell.angle_beta   90.00
_cell.angle_gamma   90.00
#
_symmetry.space_group_name_H-M   'P 1'
#
loop_
_entity.id
_entity.type
_entity.pdbx_description
1 polymer ?
#
loop_
_entity_poly.entity_id
_entity_poly.type
_entity_poly.pdbx_seq_one_letter_code
_entity_poly.pdbx_strand_id
1 'polypeptide(L)'
;IFFKELFGSTTHYTGRDLPSIHSLIQISDFHFDSFLDCAKVALDKMGMDPDTIDDCVVLMESVRRSVVNKELMQHDVKKAMELANKKPLYDRLGGEYTITKLMDSAYDKALVDDRLRFFFEKNKAKVASVKKKMAQFVSALTGGPTGYDASDLKPAHYAMNISNFHFDTMLGLLAITLLEDLKVDKALAREFMALLQPVRADITTGYTVRSEMARKSVEKGLDHLYERMGGKEGILKLLDSL
;
A
#
# COMPACT_ATOMS: atom_id res chain seq x y z
N ILE A 1 0.68 -7.27 44.28
CA ILE A 1 -0.34 -8.35 44.28
C ILE A 1 -1.30 -8.18 43.11
N PHE A 2 -1.83 -6.98 42.86
CA PHE A 2 -2.67 -6.68 41.69
C PHE A 2 -2.08 -7.16 40.35
N PHE A 3 -0.84 -6.78 40.01
CA PHE A 3 -0.20 -7.23 38.76
C PHE A 3 -0.04 -8.76 38.64
N LYS A 4 -0.01 -9.50 39.76
CA LYS A 4 0.02 -10.97 39.68
C LYS A 4 -1.27 -11.48 39.08
N GLU A 5 -2.41 -11.00 39.56
CA GLU A 5 -3.72 -11.34 39.02
C GLU A 5 -3.89 -10.81 37.58
N LEU A 6 -3.48 -9.56 37.33
CA LEU A 6 -3.56 -8.95 35.99
C LEU A 6 -2.81 -9.77 34.93
N PHE A 7 -1.68 -10.38 35.30
CA PHE A 7 -0.87 -11.23 34.43
C PHE A 7 -1.22 -12.72 34.53
N GLY A 8 -2.40 -13.06 35.08
CA GLY A 8 -2.97 -14.40 35.00
C GLY A 8 -2.59 -15.36 36.13
N SER A 9 -2.04 -14.88 37.25
CA SER A 9 -1.88 -15.71 38.46
C SER A 9 -3.23 -16.11 39.05
N THR A 10 -3.31 -17.29 39.65
CA THR A 10 -4.50 -17.78 40.37
C THR A 10 -4.75 -17.05 41.70
N THR A 11 -3.83 -16.20 42.12
CA THR A 11 -3.95 -15.37 43.31
C THR A 11 -4.76 -14.12 43.01
N HIS A 12 -5.85 -13.91 43.75
CA HIS A 12 -6.73 -12.75 43.57
C HIS A 12 -6.30 -11.58 44.46
N TYR A 13 -6.42 -10.38 43.94
CA TYR A 13 -6.17 -9.13 44.63
C TYR A 13 -7.37 -8.79 45.52
N THR A 14 -7.12 -8.71 46.83
CA THR A 14 -8.14 -8.44 47.85
C THR A 14 -8.06 -7.02 48.40
N GLY A 15 -7.30 -6.13 47.76
CA GLY A 15 -7.16 -4.74 48.19
C GLY A 15 -8.35 -3.88 47.74
N ARG A 16 -8.29 -2.58 48.07
CA ARG A 16 -9.30 -1.61 47.60
C ARG A 16 -9.32 -1.55 46.08
N ASP A 17 -10.49 -1.24 45.50
CA ASP A 17 -10.63 -1.16 44.05
C ASP A 17 -9.84 0.02 43.46
N LEU A 18 -9.39 -0.17 42.22
CA LEU A 18 -8.54 0.79 41.51
C LEU A 18 -9.14 2.21 41.44
N PRO A 19 -10.42 2.39 41.07
CA PRO A 19 -11.03 3.72 41.05
C PRO A 19 -11.03 4.40 42.41
N SER A 20 -11.36 3.68 43.49
CA SER A 20 -11.40 4.25 44.84
C SER A 20 -10.01 4.62 45.34
N ILE A 21 -8.97 3.81 45.07
CA ILE A 21 -7.59 4.11 45.48
C ILE A 21 -7.05 5.36 44.76
N HIS A 22 -7.36 5.50 43.48
CA HIS A 22 -6.83 6.57 42.65
C HIS A 22 -7.74 7.81 42.62
N SER A 23 -8.92 7.76 43.25
CA SER A 23 -9.88 8.87 43.29
C SER A 23 -9.33 10.19 43.88
N LEU A 24 -8.40 10.09 44.82
CA LEU A 24 -7.77 11.23 45.47
C LEU A 24 -6.49 11.70 44.76
N ILE A 25 -6.02 10.94 43.77
CA ILE A 25 -4.78 11.19 43.05
C ILE A 25 -5.17 11.62 41.64
N GLN A 26 -4.78 12.83 41.24
CA GLN A 26 -5.18 13.43 39.96
C GLN A 26 -4.40 12.83 38.77
N ILE A 27 -4.49 11.51 38.59
CA ILE A 27 -3.83 10.80 37.51
C ILE A 27 -4.54 11.14 36.21
N SER A 28 -3.81 11.80 35.32
CA SER A 28 -4.23 12.08 33.94
C SER A 28 -3.67 11.03 32.99
N ASP A 29 -4.11 11.06 31.73
CA ASP A 29 -3.58 10.13 30.73
C ASP A 29 -2.09 10.28 30.47
N PHE A 30 -1.55 11.50 30.55
CA PHE A 30 -0.11 11.71 30.46
C PHE A 30 0.66 10.92 31.52
N HIS A 31 0.13 10.87 32.74
CA HIS A 31 0.76 10.11 33.82
C HIS A 31 0.65 8.60 33.60
N PHE A 32 -0.47 8.14 33.04
CA PHE A 32 -0.67 6.73 32.74
C PHE A 32 0.19 6.28 31.54
N ASP A 33 0.32 7.11 30.51
CA ASP A 33 1.21 6.90 29.36
C ASP A 33 2.66 6.81 29.82
N SER A 34 3.09 7.77 30.65
CA SER A 34 4.44 7.77 31.23
C SER A 34 4.69 6.51 32.07
N PHE A 35 3.67 6.03 32.79
CA PHE A 35 3.75 4.77 33.54
C PHE A 35 3.95 3.57 32.61
N LEU A 36 3.21 3.48 31.50
CA LEU A 36 3.36 2.39 30.53
C LEU A 36 4.71 2.41 29.82
N ASP A 37 5.21 3.59 29.46
CA ASP A 37 6.55 3.75 28.89
C ASP A 37 7.63 3.30 29.88
N CYS A 38 7.48 3.68 31.16
CA CYS A 38 8.37 3.19 32.21
C CYS A 38 8.28 1.67 32.40
N ALA A 39 7.06 1.09 32.36
CA ALA A 39 6.86 -0.35 32.47
C ALA A 39 7.50 -1.10 31.29
N LYS A 40 7.34 -0.58 30.06
CA LYS A 40 7.96 -1.15 28.85
C LYS A 40 9.47 -1.17 28.96
N VAL A 41 10.09 -0.04 29.34
CA VAL A 41 11.54 0.06 29.53
C VAL A 41 12.02 -0.85 30.67
N ALA A 42 11.24 -1.02 31.73
CA ALA A 42 11.59 -1.92 32.83
C ALA A 42 11.56 -3.39 32.41
N LEU A 43 10.53 -3.82 31.67
CA LEU A 43 10.40 -5.19 31.17
C LEU A 43 11.50 -5.52 30.13
N ASP A 44 11.83 -4.57 29.26
CA ASP A 44 12.94 -4.69 28.30
C ASP A 44 14.28 -4.89 29.03
N LYS A 45 14.55 -4.10 30.08
CA LYS A 45 15.74 -4.27 30.93
C LYS A 45 15.80 -5.59 31.68
N MET A 46 14.64 -6.20 31.94
CA MET A 46 14.56 -7.56 32.51
C MET A 46 14.84 -8.65 31.47
N GLY A 47 15.07 -8.28 30.20
CA GLY A 47 15.36 -9.21 29.10
C GLY A 47 14.13 -9.97 28.61
N MET A 48 12.93 -9.43 28.84
CA MET A 48 11.70 -10.02 28.30
C MET A 48 11.68 -9.86 26.79
N ASP A 49 11.11 -10.83 26.09
CA ASP A 49 10.95 -10.73 24.63
C ASP A 49 9.85 -9.70 24.26
N PRO A 50 9.90 -9.12 23.05
CA PRO A 50 8.99 -8.05 22.64
C PRO A 50 7.51 -8.40 22.72
N ASP A 51 7.14 -9.65 22.46
CA ASP A 51 5.74 -10.08 22.47
C ASP A 51 5.22 -10.13 23.92
N THR A 52 6.01 -10.70 24.84
CA THR A 52 5.69 -10.68 26.28
C THR A 52 5.58 -9.25 26.82
N ILE A 53 6.44 -8.33 26.36
CA ILE A 53 6.39 -6.92 26.75
C ILE A 53 5.07 -6.28 26.28
N ASP A 54 4.71 -6.48 25.02
CA ASP A 54 3.50 -5.89 24.44
C ASP A 54 2.23 -6.48 25.08
N ASP A 55 2.18 -7.78 25.38
CA ASP A 55 1.09 -8.42 26.11
C ASP A 55 0.91 -7.82 27.51
N CYS A 56 2.02 -7.64 28.26
CA CYS A 56 1.98 -6.98 29.56
C CYS A 56 1.45 -5.54 29.45
N VAL A 57 1.94 -4.76 28.48
CA VAL A 57 1.52 -3.36 28.27
C VAL A 57 0.04 -3.28 27.90
N VAL A 58 -0.48 -4.18 27.06
CA VAL A 58 -1.90 -4.23 26.68
C VAL A 58 -2.79 -4.55 27.89
N LEU A 59 -2.38 -5.50 28.73
CA LEU A 59 -3.12 -5.82 29.96
C LEU A 59 -3.12 -4.64 30.95
N MET A 60 -1.98 -3.95 31.11
CA MET A 60 -1.90 -2.72 31.89
C MET A 60 -2.76 -1.59 31.29
N GLU A 61 -2.80 -1.43 29.97
CA GLU A 61 -3.63 -0.43 29.28
C GLU A 61 -5.13 -0.64 29.54
N SER A 62 -5.58 -1.90 29.64
CA SER A 62 -6.99 -2.21 29.88
C SER A 62 -7.56 -1.63 31.17
N VAL A 63 -6.71 -1.35 32.17
CA VAL A 63 -7.13 -0.80 33.46
C VAL A 63 -7.12 0.73 33.49
N ARG A 64 -6.68 1.40 32.42
CA ARG A 64 -6.59 2.87 32.29
C ARG A 64 -7.87 3.57 32.74
N ARG A 65 -9.03 3.13 32.23
CA ARG A 65 -10.34 3.73 32.53
C ARG A 65 -10.75 3.65 34.00
N SER A 66 -10.12 2.75 34.76
CA SER A 66 -10.35 2.56 36.19
C SER A 66 -9.34 3.32 37.06
N VAL A 67 -8.28 3.87 36.48
CA VAL A 67 -7.17 4.51 37.21
C VAL A 67 -7.07 6.00 36.87
N VAL A 68 -7.26 6.36 35.60
CA VAL A 68 -7.21 7.74 35.15
C VAL A 68 -8.48 8.47 35.58
N ASN A 69 -8.30 9.67 36.14
CA ASN A 69 -9.41 10.52 36.50
C ASN A 69 -10.24 10.81 35.23
N LYS A 70 -11.54 10.57 35.31
CA LYS A 70 -12.50 10.80 34.22
C LYS A 70 -12.48 12.24 33.70
N GLU A 71 -12.20 13.20 34.56
CA GLU A 71 -12.07 14.63 34.20
C GLU A 71 -10.74 14.94 33.49
N LEU A 72 -9.76 14.02 33.53
CA LEU A 72 -8.41 14.17 32.97
C LEU A 72 -8.08 13.08 31.91
N MET A 73 -9.08 12.34 31.42
CA MET A 73 -8.95 11.25 30.44
C MET A 73 -9.08 11.79 29.00
N GLN A 74 -8.03 11.60 28.20
CA GLN A 74 -7.79 12.03 26.82
C GLN A 74 -7.37 10.91 25.80
N HIS A 75 -7.19 9.62 26.18
CA HIS A 75 -6.68 8.54 25.30
C HIS A 75 -7.74 7.49 24.89
N ASP A 76 -7.87 7.34 23.57
CA ASP A 76 -8.98 6.77 22.82
C ASP A 76 -8.41 5.88 21.69
N VAL A 77 -8.83 4.61 21.60
CA VAL A 77 -8.40 3.63 20.57
C VAL A 77 -8.65 4.14 19.14
N LYS A 78 -9.64 5.01 18.96
CA LYS A 78 -9.92 5.69 17.69
C LYS A 78 -8.77 6.62 17.28
N LYS A 79 -8.09 7.24 18.24
CA LYS A 79 -6.95 8.15 18.07
C LYS A 79 -5.67 7.42 17.68
N ALA A 80 -5.49 6.16 18.09
CA ALA A 80 -4.34 5.32 17.70
C ALA A 80 -4.47 4.81 16.25
N MET A 81 -5.67 4.38 15.84
CA MET A 81 -5.99 4.11 14.43
C MET A 81 -5.94 5.40 13.59
N GLU A 82 -6.36 6.55 14.12
CA GLU A 82 -6.12 7.84 13.48
C GLU A 82 -4.62 8.18 13.41
N LEU A 83 -3.80 7.88 14.42
CA LEU A 83 -2.35 8.14 14.39
C LEU A 83 -1.63 7.26 13.37
N ALA A 84 -2.05 6.01 13.22
CA ALA A 84 -1.59 5.11 12.17
C ALA A 84 -2.07 5.58 10.78
N ASN A 85 -3.30 6.11 10.68
CA ASN A 85 -3.81 6.79 9.47
C ASN A 85 -3.25 8.21 9.28
N LYS A 86 -2.53 8.79 10.26
CA LYS A 86 -1.83 10.09 10.13
C LYS A 86 -0.47 9.92 9.44
N LYS A 87 0.13 8.73 9.49
CA LYS A 87 1.35 8.45 8.72
C LYS A 87 0.95 8.15 7.27
N PRO A 88 1.61 8.78 6.28
CA PRO A 88 1.43 8.44 4.88
C PRO A 88 1.55 6.93 4.64
N LEU A 89 0.83 6.41 3.66
CA LEU A 89 0.96 5.01 3.25
C LEU A 89 2.42 4.68 2.89
N TYR A 90 3.16 5.66 2.38
CA TYR A 90 4.61 5.58 2.14
C TYR A 90 5.37 5.03 3.35
N ASP A 91 5.20 5.65 4.54
CA ASP A 91 5.90 5.22 5.75
C ASP A 91 5.43 3.83 6.21
N ARG A 92 4.13 3.56 6.07
CA ARG A 92 3.51 2.29 6.46
C ARG A 92 3.95 1.13 5.57
N LEU A 93 4.33 1.41 4.31
CA LEU A 93 4.92 0.43 3.39
C LEU A 93 6.43 0.22 3.63
N GLY A 94 7.08 1.03 4.48
CA GLY A 94 8.53 0.96 4.71
C GLY A 94 9.35 1.95 3.88
N GLY A 95 8.70 2.96 3.30
CA GLY A 95 9.34 4.11 2.67
C GLY A 95 10.13 3.79 1.40
N GLU A 96 11.13 4.63 1.10
CA GLU A 96 11.90 4.63 -0.15
C GLU A 96 12.50 3.27 -0.47
N TYR A 97 13.01 2.57 0.54
CA TYR A 97 13.64 1.27 0.36
C TYR A 97 12.66 0.25 -0.20
N THR A 98 11.48 0.11 0.42
CA THR A 98 10.46 -0.84 -0.02
C THR A 98 9.92 -0.45 -1.40
N ILE A 99 9.67 0.84 -1.64
CA ILE A 99 9.15 1.32 -2.92
C ILE A 99 10.15 1.08 -4.05
N THR A 100 11.42 1.38 -3.84
CA THR A 100 12.46 1.14 -4.84
C THR A 100 12.56 -0.33 -5.17
N LYS A 101 12.61 -1.20 -4.15
CA LYS A 101 12.63 -2.66 -4.37
C LYS A 101 11.39 -3.19 -5.07
N LEU A 102 10.21 -2.66 -4.73
CA LEU A 102 8.96 -3.01 -5.37
C LEU A 102 9.01 -2.70 -6.87
N MET A 103 9.43 -1.48 -7.22
CA MET A 103 9.53 -1.07 -8.63
C MET A 103 10.58 -1.89 -9.36
N ASP A 104 11.75 -2.12 -8.76
CA ASP A 104 12.80 -2.91 -9.38
C ASP A 104 12.32 -4.32 -9.72
N SER A 105 11.77 -5.04 -8.73
CA SER A 105 11.33 -6.42 -8.88
C SER A 105 10.12 -6.57 -9.81
N ALA A 106 9.13 -5.68 -9.69
CA ALA A 106 7.95 -5.73 -10.54
C ALA A 106 8.29 -5.46 -12.01
N TYR A 107 9.19 -4.51 -12.30
CA TYR A 107 9.61 -4.24 -13.67
C TYR A 107 10.53 -5.35 -14.22
N ASP A 108 11.37 -5.98 -13.40
CA ASP A 108 12.13 -7.15 -13.86
C ASP A 108 11.21 -8.29 -14.31
N LYS A 109 10.12 -8.52 -13.59
CA LYS A 109 9.06 -9.45 -14.01
C LYS A 109 8.37 -8.97 -15.29
N ALA A 110 8.02 -7.69 -15.38
CA ALA A 110 7.32 -7.15 -16.55
C ALA A 110 8.15 -7.18 -17.84
N LEU A 111 9.48 -7.06 -17.75
CA LEU A 111 10.40 -7.13 -18.88
C LEU A 111 10.48 -8.52 -19.52
N VAL A 112 10.16 -9.57 -18.75
CA VAL A 112 10.15 -10.95 -19.24
C VAL A 112 8.73 -11.50 -19.43
N ASP A 113 7.70 -10.77 -19.02
CA ASP A 113 6.30 -11.15 -19.20
C ASP A 113 5.87 -10.96 -20.65
N ASP A 114 5.44 -12.03 -21.31
CA ASP A 114 5.01 -12.06 -22.70
C ASP A 114 3.90 -11.04 -23.03
N ARG A 115 3.10 -10.64 -22.03
CA ARG A 115 1.98 -9.69 -22.19
C ARG A 115 2.42 -8.24 -22.09
N LEU A 116 3.58 -7.97 -21.46
CA LEU A 116 4.04 -6.61 -21.16
C LEU A 116 5.36 -6.23 -21.84
N ARG A 117 6.24 -7.20 -22.11
CA ARG A 117 7.61 -6.97 -22.61
C ARG A 117 7.69 -6.09 -23.84
N PHE A 118 6.66 -6.10 -24.69
CA PHE A 118 6.60 -5.32 -25.93
C PHE A 118 6.46 -3.81 -25.71
N PHE A 119 6.04 -3.37 -24.51
CA PHE A 119 5.93 -1.94 -24.16
C PHE A 119 7.24 -1.34 -23.66
N PHE A 120 8.25 -2.16 -23.35
CA PHE A 120 9.51 -1.70 -22.80
C PHE A 120 10.61 -1.63 -23.86
N GLU A 121 11.41 -0.58 -23.79
CA GLU A 121 12.61 -0.46 -24.62
C GLU A 121 13.64 -1.53 -24.22
N LYS A 122 14.39 -2.07 -25.20
CA LYS A 122 15.50 -3.01 -24.94
C LYS A 122 16.72 -2.32 -24.29
N ASN A 123 16.75 -0.99 -24.26
CA ASN A 123 17.85 -0.23 -23.69
C ASN A 123 17.79 -0.24 -22.16
N LYS A 124 18.81 -0.85 -21.53
CA LYS A 124 18.92 -0.96 -20.06
C LYS A 124 18.92 0.40 -19.34
N ALA A 125 19.58 1.42 -19.91
CA ALA A 125 19.62 2.75 -19.30
C ALA A 125 18.24 3.42 -19.30
N LYS A 126 17.46 3.20 -20.37
CA LYS A 126 16.08 3.68 -20.43
C LYS A 126 15.20 2.97 -19.40
N VAL A 127 15.31 1.63 -19.32
CA VAL A 127 14.58 0.83 -18.32
C VAL A 127 14.87 1.31 -16.91
N ALA A 128 16.15 1.52 -16.56
CA ALA A 128 16.53 2.05 -15.25
C ALA A 128 15.92 3.43 -14.98
N SER A 129 15.89 4.31 -15.99
CA SER A 129 15.23 5.62 -15.89
C SER A 129 13.73 5.49 -15.64
N VAL A 130 13.04 4.56 -16.30
CA VAL A 130 11.62 4.30 -16.10
C VAL A 130 11.35 3.78 -14.69
N LYS A 131 12.13 2.81 -14.21
CA LYS A 131 12.02 2.29 -12.83
C LYS A 131 12.14 3.40 -11.79
N LYS A 132 13.14 4.28 -11.94
CA LYS A 132 13.34 5.43 -11.06
C LYS A 132 12.15 6.39 -11.08
N LYS A 133 11.65 6.75 -12.27
CA LYS A 133 10.46 7.62 -12.40
C LYS A 133 9.23 6.99 -11.76
N MET A 134 9.06 5.68 -11.89
CA MET A 134 7.95 4.97 -11.27
C MET A 134 8.07 4.94 -9.74
N ALA A 135 9.28 4.78 -9.20
CA ALA A 135 9.51 4.87 -7.75
C ALA A 135 9.15 6.26 -7.22
N GLN A 136 9.52 7.33 -7.95
CA GLN A 136 9.14 8.70 -7.60
C GLN A 136 7.63 8.92 -7.66
N PHE A 137 6.97 8.41 -8.70
CA PHE A 137 5.51 8.46 -8.83
C PHE A 137 4.81 7.75 -7.67
N VAL A 138 5.22 6.53 -7.36
CA VAL A 138 4.65 5.73 -6.27
C VAL A 138 4.93 6.36 -4.91
N SER A 139 6.13 6.89 -4.70
CA SER A 139 6.48 7.62 -3.49
C SER A 139 5.55 8.83 -3.30
N ALA A 140 5.37 9.66 -4.34
CA ALA A 140 4.42 10.79 -4.29
C ALA A 140 2.98 10.33 -4.02
N LEU A 141 2.51 9.31 -4.74
CA LEU A 141 1.15 8.80 -4.66
C LEU A 141 0.80 8.25 -3.27
N THR A 142 1.79 7.65 -2.58
CA THR A 142 1.63 7.09 -1.25
C THR A 142 1.87 8.11 -0.12
N GLY A 143 2.13 9.38 -0.47
CA GLY A 143 2.34 10.49 0.45
C GLY A 143 3.78 10.62 0.97
N GLY A 144 4.75 10.10 0.23
CA GLY A 144 6.19 10.26 0.48
C GLY A 144 6.70 11.68 0.17
N PRO A 145 7.97 11.95 0.49
CA PRO A 145 8.54 13.30 0.43
C PRO A 145 8.81 13.80 -1.00
N THR A 146 8.78 12.90 -1.99
CA THR A 146 9.04 13.27 -3.39
C THR A 146 7.75 13.69 -4.07
N GLY A 147 7.73 14.86 -4.69
CA GLY A 147 6.66 15.25 -5.59
C GLY A 147 6.75 14.50 -6.93
N TYR A 148 5.60 14.28 -7.56
CA TYR A 148 5.51 13.79 -8.93
C TYR A 148 4.40 14.53 -9.68
N ASP A 149 4.68 14.94 -10.90
CA ASP A 149 3.68 15.55 -11.76
C ASP A 149 2.92 14.46 -12.55
N ALA A 150 1.67 14.22 -12.16
CA ALA A 150 0.80 13.26 -12.82
C ALA A 150 0.36 13.73 -14.23
N SER A 151 0.56 15.00 -14.59
CA SER A 151 0.17 15.55 -15.89
C SER A 151 0.88 14.86 -17.07
N ASP A 152 2.06 14.30 -16.82
CA ASP A 152 2.86 13.58 -17.82
C ASP A 152 2.40 12.12 -18.05
N LEU A 153 1.53 11.56 -17.20
CA LEU A 153 1.11 10.16 -17.34
C LEU A 153 0.37 9.93 -18.66
N LYS A 154 -0.64 10.72 -18.95
CA LYS A 154 -1.42 10.58 -20.18
C LYS A 154 -0.58 10.73 -21.45
N PRO A 155 0.20 11.81 -21.66
CA PRO A 155 1.00 11.96 -22.87
C PRO A 155 2.07 10.87 -23.01
N ALA A 156 2.68 10.41 -21.90
CA ALA A 156 3.67 9.34 -21.95
C ALA A 156 3.09 8.01 -22.45
N HIS A 157 1.83 7.69 -22.10
CA HIS A 157 1.22 6.39 -22.39
C HIS A 157 0.27 6.40 -23.60
N TYR A 158 -0.17 7.56 -24.08
CA TYR A 158 -1.21 7.69 -25.12
C TYR A 158 -0.89 6.92 -26.41
N ALA A 159 0.36 6.94 -26.87
CA ALA A 159 0.79 6.24 -28.08
C ALA A 159 1.02 4.73 -27.89
N MET A 160 1.09 4.24 -26.65
CA MET A 160 1.57 2.89 -26.34
C MET A 160 0.51 1.79 -26.50
N ASN A 161 -0.73 2.12 -26.85
CA ASN A 161 -1.83 1.14 -27.03
C ASN A 161 -2.04 0.18 -25.84
N ILE A 162 -1.83 0.68 -24.63
CA ILE A 162 -2.03 -0.05 -23.39
C ILE A 162 -3.54 -0.20 -23.15
N SER A 163 -4.02 -1.43 -23.05
CA SER A 163 -5.42 -1.76 -22.77
C SER A 163 -5.62 -2.02 -21.28
N ASN A 164 -6.87 -2.21 -20.86
CA ASN A 164 -7.17 -2.64 -19.48
C ASN A 164 -6.47 -3.95 -19.13
N PHE A 165 -6.37 -4.90 -20.07
CA PHE A 165 -5.68 -6.16 -19.85
C PHE A 165 -4.19 -5.97 -19.50
N HIS A 166 -3.49 -5.08 -20.22
CA HIS A 166 -2.09 -4.77 -19.94
C HIS A 166 -1.93 -4.06 -18.59
N PHE A 167 -2.82 -3.10 -18.29
CA PHE A 167 -2.82 -2.40 -17.00
C PHE A 167 -3.05 -3.36 -15.83
N ASP A 168 -4.06 -4.24 -15.93
CA ASP A 168 -4.37 -5.24 -14.90
C ASP A 168 -3.23 -6.25 -14.72
N THR A 169 -2.55 -6.60 -15.81
CA THR A 169 -1.36 -7.45 -15.74
C THR A 169 -0.24 -6.79 -14.94
N MET A 170 0.05 -5.51 -15.19
CA MET A 170 1.06 -4.76 -14.43
C MET A 170 0.67 -4.64 -12.94
N LEU A 171 -0.61 -4.37 -12.66
CA LEU A 171 -1.13 -4.38 -11.28
C LEU A 171 -0.97 -5.75 -10.61
N GLY A 172 -1.21 -6.84 -11.34
CA GLY A 172 -0.99 -8.19 -10.85
C GLY A 172 0.46 -8.44 -10.45
N LEU A 173 1.43 -8.01 -11.26
CA LEU A 173 2.86 -8.13 -10.94
C LEU A 173 3.24 -7.31 -9.70
N LEU A 174 2.69 -6.11 -9.54
CA LEU A 174 2.89 -5.29 -8.35
C LEU A 174 2.31 -5.97 -7.09
N ALA A 175 1.10 -6.52 -7.18
CA ALA A 175 0.45 -7.22 -6.07
C ALA A 175 1.22 -8.47 -5.65
N ILE A 176 1.65 -9.29 -6.62
CA ILE A 176 2.50 -10.48 -6.36
C ILE A 176 3.81 -10.05 -5.70
N THR A 177 4.48 -9.03 -6.23
CA THR A 177 5.74 -8.54 -5.66
C THR A 177 5.57 -8.04 -4.22
N LEU A 178 4.50 -7.31 -3.92
CA LEU A 178 4.19 -6.86 -2.56
C LEU A 178 3.96 -8.01 -1.59
N LEU A 179 3.12 -8.97 -1.98
CA LEU A 179 2.67 -10.04 -1.09
C LEU A 179 3.72 -11.16 -0.95
N GLU A 180 4.38 -11.52 -2.04
CA GLU A 180 5.25 -12.69 -2.11
C GLU A 180 6.72 -12.33 -1.92
N ASP A 181 7.23 -11.28 -2.57
CA ASP A 181 8.64 -10.92 -2.46
C ASP A 181 8.92 -10.06 -1.23
N LEU A 182 8.04 -9.08 -0.97
CA LEU A 182 8.23 -8.08 0.08
C LEU A 182 7.47 -8.39 1.37
N LYS A 183 6.60 -9.41 1.36
CA LYS A 183 5.80 -9.87 2.51
C LYS A 183 5.01 -8.74 3.20
N VAL A 184 4.54 -7.77 2.42
CA VAL A 184 3.71 -6.66 2.90
C VAL A 184 2.33 -7.18 3.31
N ASP A 185 1.77 -6.62 4.39
CA ASP A 185 0.44 -6.96 4.86
C ASP A 185 -0.64 -6.79 3.76
N LYS A 186 -1.63 -7.69 3.76
CA LYS A 186 -2.68 -7.71 2.73
C LYS A 186 -3.57 -6.46 2.76
N ALA A 187 -3.78 -5.83 3.91
CA ALA A 187 -4.54 -4.59 3.97
C ALA A 187 -3.75 -3.43 3.33
N LEU A 188 -2.45 -3.31 3.65
CA LEU A 188 -1.56 -2.31 3.04
C LEU A 188 -1.41 -2.50 1.53
N ALA A 189 -1.24 -3.75 1.08
CA ALA A 189 -1.20 -4.05 -0.35
C ALA A 189 -2.50 -3.64 -1.05
N ARG A 190 -3.67 -3.96 -0.49
CA ARG A 190 -4.97 -3.55 -1.06
C ARG A 190 -5.12 -2.04 -1.13
N GLU A 191 -4.74 -1.32 -0.08
CA GLU A 191 -4.78 0.15 -0.05
C GLU A 191 -3.87 0.74 -1.13
N PHE A 192 -2.64 0.24 -1.26
CA PHE A 192 -1.71 0.65 -2.32
C PHE A 192 -2.28 0.40 -3.72
N MET A 193 -2.83 -0.79 -3.97
CA MET A 193 -3.44 -1.12 -5.26
C MET A 193 -4.63 -0.23 -5.60
N ALA A 194 -5.41 0.18 -4.58
CA ALA A 194 -6.52 1.10 -4.77
C ALA A 194 -6.05 2.50 -5.20
N LEU A 195 -4.93 2.99 -4.68
CA LEU A 195 -4.35 4.28 -5.08
C LEU A 195 -3.91 4.32 -6.54
N LEU A 196 -3.58 3.18 -7.14
CA LEU A 196 -3.21 3.10 -8.55
C LEU A 196 -4.41 3.08 -9.51
N GLN A 197 -5.62 2.81 -9.04
CA GLN A 197 -6.79 2.71 -9.94
C GLN A 197 -7.14 4.03 -10.65
N PRO A 198 -7.09 5.21 -10.00
CA PRO A 198 -7.43 6.48 -10.66
C PRO A 198 -6.60 6.78 -11.92
N VAL A 199 -5.34 6.37 -11.96
CA VAL A 199 -4.46 6.63 -13.13
C VAL A 199 -4.72 5.71 -14.32
N ARG A 200 -5.60 4.71 -14.17
CA ARG A 200 -5.99 3.81 -15.27
C ARG A 200 -6.48 4.58 -16.48
N ALA A 201 -7.29 5.60 -16.28
CA ALA A 201 -7.84 6.39 -17.37
C ALA A 201 -6.71 7.03 -18.18
N ASP A 202 -5.75 7.68 -17.53
CA ASP A 202 -4.64 8.34 -18.20
C ASP A 202 -3.76 7.36 -18.99
N ILE A 203 -3.52 6.17 -18.45
CA ILE A 203 -2.68 5.16 -19.10
C ILE A 203 -3.39 4.46 -20.27
N THR A 204 -4.68 4.17 -20.13
CA THR A 204 -5.45 3.38 -21.13
C THR A 204 -6.13 4.24 -22.19
N THR A 205 -6.20 5.57 -22.00
CA THR A 205 -6.97 6.47 -22.89
C THR A 205 -6.61 6.29 -24.37
N GLY A 206 -5.33 6.12 -24.69
CA GLY A 206 -4.89 5.93 -26.07
C GLY A 206 -5.57 4.74 -26.77
N TYR A 207 -5.58 3.59 -26.10
CA TYR A 207 -6.26 2.39 -26.59
C TYR A 207 -7.77 2.61 -26.68
N THR A 208 -8.37 3.19 -25.64
CA THR A 208 -9.82 3.43 -25.57
C THR A 208 -10.30 4.30 -26.73
N VAL A 209 -9.60 5.41 -27.01
CA VAL A 209 -9.93 6.31 -28.12
C VAL A 209 -9.80 5.60 -29.47
N ARG A 210 -8.68 4.91 -29.72
CA ARG A 210 -8.47 4.18 -30.99
C ARG A 210 -9.49 3.07 -31.20
N SER A 211 -9.83 2.33 -30.14
CA SER A 211 -10.81 1.25 -30.19
C SER A 211 -12.22 1.80 -30.49
N GLU A 212 -12.60 2.92 -29.89
CA GLU A 212 -13.89 3.57 -30.16
C GLU A 212 -13.96 4.15 -31.58
N MET A 213 -12.87 4.74 -32.07
CA MET A 213 -12.77 5.20 -33.46
C MET A 213 -12.90 4.03 -34.44
N ALA A 214 -12.22 2.91 -34.17
CA ALA A 214 -12.35 1.69 -34.97
C ALA A 214 -13.79 1.18 -34.97
N ARG A 215 -14.43 1.07 -33.79
CA ARG A 215 -15.83 0.63 -33.64
C ARG A 215 -16.79 1.49 -34.46
N LYS A 216 -16.68 2.82 -34.35
CA LYS A 216 -17.48 3.77 -35.15
C LYS A 216 -17.22 3.67 -36.65
N SER A 217 -15.99 3.35 -37.06
CA SER A 217 -15.67 3.14 -38.47
C SER A 217 -16.38 1.88 -39.00
N VAL A 218 -16.41 0.81 -38.21
CA VAL A 218 -17.11 -0.44 -38.58
C VAL A 218 -18.62 -0.23 -38.67
N GLU A 219 -19.22 0.54 -37.76
CA GLU A 219 -20.66 0.89 -37.81
C GLU A 219 -21.06 1.61 -39.12
N LYS A 220 -20.13 2.35 -39.74
CA LYS A 220 -20.35 3.05 -41.02
C LYS A 220 -20.15 2.16 -42.25
N GLY A 221 -19.86 0.87 -42.06
CA GLY A 221 -19.54 -0.09 -43.11
C GLY A 221 -18.06 -0.46 -43.13
N LEU A 222 -17.76 -1.73 -43.42
CA LEU A 222 -16.40 -2.24 -43.65
C LEU A 222 -15.96 -2.06 -45.11
N ASP A 223 -16.78 -1.40 -45.90
CA ASP A 223 -16.56 -1.21 -47.33
C ASP A 223 -15.17 -0.62 -47.54
N HIS A 224 -14.36 -1.32 -48.33
CA HIS A 224 -12.95 -1.02 -48.62
C HIS A 224 -11.90 -1.40 -47.55
N LEU A 225 -12.22 -1.96 -46.37
CA LEU A 225 -11.16 -2.46 -45.46
C LEU A 225 -10.40 -3.63 -46.09
N TYR A 226 -11.13 -4.60 -46.65
CA TYR A 226 -10.56 -5.74 -47.35
C TYR A 226 -9.65 -5.29 -48.51
N GLU A 227 -10.12 -4.35 -49.32
CA GLU A 227 -9.32 -3.78 -50.42
C GLU A 227 -8.10 -3.00 -49.92
N ARG A 228 -8.24 -2.18 -48.88
CA ARG A 228 -7.14 -1.44 -48.25
C ARG A 228 -6.07 -2.35 -47.64
N MET A 229 -6.47 -3.55 -47.20
CA MET A 229 -5.53 -4.56 -46.72
C MET A 229 -4.77 -5.23 -47.87
N GLY A 230 -5.14 -5.01 -49.14
CA GLY A 230 -4.57 -5.69 -50.31
C GLY A 230 -5.38 -6.92 -50.74
N GLY A 231 -6.67 -6.97 -50.41
CA GLY A 231 -7.56 -8.08 -50.73
C GLY A 231 -7.04 -9.41 -50.18
N LYS A 232 -7.18 -10.47 -50.98
CA LYS A 232 -6.79 -11.84 -50.59
C LYS A 232 -5.31 -11.96 -50.24
N GLU A 233 -4.43 -11.37 -51.06
CA GLU A 233 -2.98 -11.44 -50.84
C GLU A 233 -2.58 -10.73 -49.55
N GLY A 234 -3.22 -9.60 -49.27
CA GLY A 234 -3.07 -8.86 -48.02
C GLY A 234 -3.43 -9.69 -46.78
N ILE A 235 -4.56 -10.37 -46.85
CA ILE A 235 -5.03 -11.26 -45.78
C ILE A 235 -4.08 -12.44 -45.58
N LEU A 236 -3.62 -13.07 -46.66
CA LEU A 236 -2.66 -14.19 -46.56
C LEU A 236 -1.33 -13.74 -45.93
N LYS A 237 -0.79 -12.58 -46.34
CA LYS A 237 0.41 -12.01 -45.72
C LYS A 237 0.26 -11.75 -44.23
N LEU A 238 -0.92 -11.28 -43.80
CA LEU A 238 -1.22 -11.14 -42.38
C LEU A 238 -1.18 -12.49 -41.67
N LEU A 239 -1.88 -13.49 -42.20
CA LEU A 239 -1.93 -14.83 -41.60
C LEU A 239 -0.56 -15.51 -41.51
N ASP A 240 0.30 -15.30 -42.50
CA ASP A 240 1.68 -15.82 -42.51
C ASP A 240 2.60 -15.11 -41.49
N SER A 241 2.21 -13.93 -41.00
CA SER A 241 3.01 -13.10 -40.07
C SER A 241 2.66 -13.28 -38.59
N LEU A 242 1.58 -13.99 -38.29
CA LEU A 242 1.11 -14.31 -36.93
C LEU A 242 1.78 -15.59 -36.42
#